data_AF-A0A0D8XSV1-F1
#
_entry.id   AF-A0A0D8XSV1-F1
#
_cell.length_a   1.000
_cell.length_b   1.000
_cell.length_c   1.000
_cell.angle_alpha   90.00
_cell.angle_beta   90.00
_cell.angle_gamma   90.00
#
_symmetry.space_group_name_H-M   'P 1'
#
loop_
_entity.id
_entity.type
_entity.pdbx_description
1 polymer ?
#
loop_
_entity_poly.entity_id
_entity_poly.type
_entity_poly.pdbx_seq_one_letter_code
_entity_poly.pdbx_strand_id
1 'polypeptide(L)'
;MTNWFEYESGHAWCESAYKYQTLPMVAEFANTMTNLPIVVLPMLNAVMLRKYIREVNPCLIVPQLLLTFNGLASTYYHATLNLFGQLVDELSLVWIINMFLVVYIPVMKWFPKKFNERL
;
A
#
# COMPACT_ATOMS: atom_id res chain seq x y z
N MET A 1 11.07 -1.53 25.19
CA MET A 1 10.30 -0.76 24.19
C MET A 1 11.19 0.27 23.46
N THR A 2 12.46 -0.04 23.20
CA THR A 2 13.43 0.91 22.59
C THR A 2 13.90 0.49 21.19
N ASN A 3 13.49 -0.69 20.71
CA ASN A 3 14.15 -1.36 19.59
C ASN A 3 13.26 -1.40 18.33
N TRP A 4 12.25 -0.54 18.23
CA TRP A 4 11.27 -0.58 17.13
C TRP A 4 11.87 -0.23 15.76
N PHE A 5 12.98 0.51 15.77
CA PHE A 5 13.73 0.92 14.59
C PHE A 5 15.03 0.13 14.41
N GLU A 6 15.33 -0.83 15.30
CA GLU A 6 16.51 -1.67 15.14
C GLU A 6 16.34 -2.56 13.91
N TYR A 7 17.44 -2.73 13.18
CA TYR A 7 17.50 -3.62 12.04
C TYR A 7 17.18 -5.05 12.50
N GLU A 8 16.35 -5.78 11.75
CA GLU A 8 15.86 -7.13 12.10
C GLU A 8 15.03 -7.22 13.39
N SER A 9 14.47 -6.11 13.89
CA SER A 9 13.48 -6.17 14.97
C SER A 9 12.12 -6.72 14.52
N GLY A 10 11.88 -6.80 13.20
CA GLY A 10 10.70 -7.38 12.57
C GLY A 10 10.89 -8.84 12.15
N HIS A 11 9.85 -9.43 11.55
CA HIS A 11 9.84 -10.84 11.16
C HIS A 11 10.38 -11.06 9.73
N ALA A 12 11.61 -11.58 9.60
CA ALA A 12 12.17 -11.96 8.30
C ALA A 12 11.34 -13.03 7.58
N TRP A 13 11.24 -12.94 6.26
CA TRP A 13 10.49 -13.90 5.43
C TRP A 13 11.43 -14.98 4.84
N CYS A 14 10.92 -15.72 3.84
CA CYS A 14 11.65 -16.83 3.20
C CYS A 14 12.89 -16.37 2.42
N GLU A 15 12.97 -15.10 2.03
CA GLU A 15 14.19 -14.53 1.44
C GLU A 15 15.19 -14.28 2.57
N SER A 16 16.32 -14.98 2.54
CA SER A 16 17.33 -14.80 3.58
C SER A 16 17.93 -13.39 3.50
N ALA A 17 17.68 -12.58 4.53
CA ALA A 17 18.04 -11.16 4.67
C ALA A 17 19.50 -10.77 4.31
N TYR A 18 20.42 -11.73 4.24
CA TYR A 18 21.82 -11.48 3.88
C TYR A 18 22.41 -12.44 2.84
N LYS A 19 21.69 -13.51 2.48
CA LYS A 19 22.24 -14.56 1.60
C LYS A 19 22.18 -14.18 0.13
N TYR A 20 21.18 -13.38 -0.24
CA TYR A 20 20.93 -12.94 -1.61
C TYR A 20 21.07 -11.42 -1.77
N GLN A 21 21.79 -10.77 -0.85
CA GLN A 21 22.04 -9.33 -0.91
C GLN A 21 22.81 -8.96 -2.17
N THR A 22 22.15 -8.23 -3.06
CA THR A 22 22.78 -7.58 -4.20
C THR A 22 23.28 -6.18 -3.83
N LEU A 23 22.68 -5.55 -2.82
CA LEU A 23 23.00 -4.22 -2.30
C LEU A 23 23.19 -4.28 -0.77
N PRO A 24 24.26 -3.67 -0.22
CA PRO A 24 24.62 -3.80 1.20
C PRO A 24 23.65 -3.11 2.18
N MET A 25 22.67 -2.36 1.70
CA MET A 25 21.70 -1.62 2.51
C MET A 25 20.29 -2.24 2.48
N VAL A 26 20.09 -3.33 1.71
CA VAL A 26 18.76 -3.93 1.49
C VAL A 26 18.80 -5.36 2.00
N ALA A 27 17.96 -5.70 2.99
CA ALA A 27 17.88 -7.06 3.52
C ALA A 27 17.32 -8.04 2.47
N GLU A 28 16.08 -7.83 2.05
CA GLU A 28 15.38 -8.71 1.12
C GLU A 28 15.23 -8.01 -0.23
N PHE A 29 16.20 -8.21 -1.13
CA PHE A 29 16.26 -7.48 -2.40
C PHE A 29 15.08 -7.79 -3.31
N ALA A 30 14.74 -9.07 -3.47
CA ALA A 30 13.63 -9.46 -4.35
C ALA A 30 12.30 -8.91 -3.80
N ASN A 31 12.04 -9.08 -2.50
CA ASN A 31 10.84 -8.57 -1.85
C ASN A 31 10.76 -7.03 -1.86
N THR A 32 11.89 -6.33 -1.80
CA THR A 32 11.94 -4.87 -1.90
C THR A 32 11.58 -4.39 -3.31
N MET A 33 12.13 -5.04 -4.35
CA MET A 33 11.97 -4.62 -5.74
C MET A 33 10.59 -4.97 -6.32
N THR A 34 10.00 -6.09 -5.91
CA THR A 34 8.65 -6.51 -6.36
C THR A 34 7.54 -5.59 -5.86
N ASN A 35 7.82 -4.71 -4.89
CA ASN A 35 6.91 -3.67 -4.41
C ASN A 35 6.89 -2.42 -5.31
N LEU A 36 7.88 -2.20 -6.18
CA LEU A 36 7.92 -1.00 -7.05
C LEU A 36 6.70 -0.87 -7.99
N PRO A 37 6.17 -1.93 -8.62
CA PRO A 37 4.92 -1.87 -9.35
C PRO A 37 3.74 -1.38 -8.50
N ILE A 38 3.68 -1.74 -7.21
CA ILE A 38 2.62 -1.30 -6.28
C ILE A 38 2.74 0.20 -5.99
N VAL A 39 3.93 0.77 -6.06
CA VAL A 39 4.13 2.23 -5.96
C VAL A 39 3.65 2.95 -7.23
N VAL A 40 4.02 2.43 -8.41
CA VAL A 40 3.87 3.14 -9.69
C VAL A 40 2.49 2.94 -10.33
N LEU A 41 1.98 1.71 -10.34
CA LEU A 41 0.73 1.36 -11.05
C LEU A 41 -0.50 2.12 -10.53
N PRO A 42 -0.70 2.34 -9.21
CA PRO A 42 -1.84 3.12 -8.72
C PRO A 42 -1.83 4.57 -9.22
N MET A 43 -0.64 5.19 -9.29
CA MET A 43 -0.49 6.55 -9.81
C MET A 43 -0.79 6.63 -11.31
N LEU A 44 -0.29 5.65 -12.08
CA LEU A 44 -0.64 5.53 -13.50
C LEU A 44 -2.14 5.34 -13.70
N ASN A 45 -2.77 4.47 -12.90
CA ASN A 45 -4.21 4.25 -12.93
C ASN A 45 -5.00 5.53 -12.58
N ALA A 46 -4.56 6.31 -11.58
CA ALA A 46 -5.17 7.59 -11.24
C ALA A 46 -5.08 8.61 -12.40
N VAL A 47 -3.97 8.65 -13.12
CA VAL A 47 -3.80 9.51 -14.30
C VAL A 47 -4.71 9.05 -15.44
N MET A 48 -4.84 7.74 -15.68
CA MET A 48 -5.74 7.18 -16.69
C MET A 48 -7.21 7.49 -16.36
N LEU A 49 -7.59 7.41 -15.08
CA LEU A 49 -8.94 7.67 -14.59
C LEU A 49 -9.19 9.16 -14.27
N ARG A 50 -8.27 10.07 -14.59
CA ARG A 50 -8.34 11.50 -14.18
C ARG A 50 -9.67 12.19 -14.47
N LYS A 51 -10.31 11.89 -15.61
CA LYS A 51 -11.60 12.48 -15.98
C LYS A 51 -12.71 11.94 -15.07
N TYR A 52 -12.73 10.63 -14.87
CA TYR A 52 -13.69 9.96 -14.00
C TYR A 52 -13.56 10.42 -12.53
N ILE A 53 -12.33 10.55 -12.04
CA ILE A 53 -12.07 11.07 -10.69
C ILE A 53 -12.59 12.51 -10.56
N ARG A 54 -12.39 13.37 -11.57
CA ARG A 54 -12.85 14.77 -11.51
C ARG A 54 -14.35 14.94 -11.66
N GLU A 55 -14.99 14.13 -12.51
CA GLU A 55 -16.38 14.34 -12.93
C GLU A 55 -17.38 13.47 -12.17
N VAL A 56 -16.97 12.30 -11.65
CA VAL A 56 -17.88 11.33 -11.04
C VAL A 56 -17.65 11.14 -9.54
N ASN A 57 -16.43 10.79 -9.14
CA ASN A 57 -16.12 10.60 -7.72
C ASN A 57 -14.65 10.97 -7.40
N PRO A 58 -14.39 12.16 -6.83
CA PRO A 58 -13.04 12.59 -6.49
C PRO A 58 -12.40 11.77 -5.38
N CYS A 59 -13.19 11.12 -4.52
CA CYS A 59 -12.67 10.28 -3.43
C CYS A 59 -11.91 9.04 -3.95
N LEU A 60 -12.07 8.67 -5.22
CA LEU A 60 -11.34 7.57 -5.86
C LEU A 60 -9.82 7.79 -5.91
N ILE A 61 -9.34 9.02 -5.74
CA ILE A 61 -7.90 9.28 -5.64
C ILE A 61 -7.29 8.70 -4.34
N VAL A 62 -8.06 8.66 -3.25
CA VAL A 62 -7.56 8.28 -1.93
C VAL A 62 -7.06 6.83 -1.87
N PRO A 63 -7.82 5.80 -2.33
CA PRO A 63 -7.30 4.44 -2.35
C PRO A 63 -6.07 4.27 -3.26
N GLN A 64 -5.91 5.08 -4.31
CA GLN A 64 -4.71 5.04 -5.15
C GLN A 64 -3.48 5.59 -4.41
N LEU A 65 -3.64 6.70 -3.69
CA LEU A 65 -2.57 7.26 -2.85
C LEU A 65 -2.19 6.32 -1.71
N LEU A 66 -3.17 5.65 -1.09
CA LEU A 66 -2.92 4.67 -0.03
C LEU A 66 -2.19 3.43 -0.55
N LEU A 67 -2.53 2.94 -1.75
CA LEU A 67 -1.79 1.85 -2.38
C LEU A 67 -0.34 2.23 -2.66
N THR A 68 -0.10 3.44 -3.18
CA THR A 68 1.26 3.95 -3.38
C THR A 68 2.01 4.06 -2.04
N PHE A 69 1.36 4.54 -0.98
CA PHE A 69 1.94 4.60 0.36
C PHE A 69 2.29 3.21 0.91
N ASN A 70 1.41 2.22 0.76
CA ASN A 70 1.68 0.84 1.14
C ASN A 70 2.86 0.26 0.38
N GLY A 71 2.96 0.50 -0.93
CA GLY A 71 4.11 0.07 -1.72
C GLY A 71 5.42 0.62 -1.14
N LEU A 72 5.45 1.91 -0.76
CA LEU A 72 6.61 2.52 -0.11
C LEU A 72 6.89 1.95 1.29
N ALA A 73 5.85 1.71 2.08
CA ALA A 73 5.96 1.11 3.40
C ALA A 73 6.53 -0.32 3.34
N SER A 74 6.03 -1.13 2.41
CA SER A 74 6.49 -2.49 2.18
C SER A 74 7.92 -2.52 1.64
N THR A 75 8.27 -1.65 0.69
CA THR A 75 9.66 -1.46 0.25
C THR A 75 10.58 -1.08 1.42
N TYR A 76 10.16 -0.17 2.30
CA TYR A 76 10.94 0.23 3.48
C TYR A 76 11.09 -0.94 4.47
N TYR A 77 10.02 -1.68 4.72
CA TYR A 77 10.04 -2.84 5.60
C TYR A 77 11.00 -3.92 5.07
N HIS A 78 10.86 -4.36 3.83
CA HIS A 78 11.73 -5.40 3.27
C HIS A 78 13.19 -4.96 3.10
N ALA A 79 13.46 -3.66 2.99
CA ALA A 79 14.81 -3.13 2.99
C ALA A 79 15.46 -3.15 4.39
N THR A 80 14.68 -2.91 5.45
CA THR A 80 15.19 -2.64 6.82
C THR A 80 14.89 -3.72 7.86
N LEU A 81 13.88 -4.55 7.60
CA LEU A 81 13.31 -5.56 8.49
C LEU A 81 13.07 -5.06 9.92
N ASN A 82 12.67 -3.79 10.10
CA ASN A 82 12.36 -3.25 11.41
C ASN A 82 10.86 -3.37 11.73
N LEU A 83 10.55 -3.45 13.04
CA LEU A 83 9.20 -3.63 13.55
C LEU A 83 8.28 -2.46 13.20
N PHE A 84 8.80 -1.23 13.19
CA PHE A 84 8.02 -0.06 12.79
C PHE A 84 7.54 -0.18 11.33
N GLY A 85 8.43 -0.54 10.41
CA GLY A 85 8.12 -0.77 9.01
C GLY A 85 7.11 -1.89 8.85
N GLN A 86 7.25 -2.98 9.61
CA GLN A 86 6.29 -4.09 9.61
C GLN A 86 4.88 -3.61 9.97
N LEU A 87 4.76 -2.84 11.06
CA LEU A 87 3.47 -2.34 11.53
C LEU A 87 2.84 -1.38 10.50
N VAL A 88 3.64 -0.51 9.89
CA VAL A 88 3.14 0.44 8.88
C VAL A 88 2.68 -0.30 7.63
N ASP A 89 3.43 -1.31 7.16
CA ASP A 89 3.06 -2.12 6.00
C ASP A 89 1.73 -2.85 6.26
N GLU A 90 1.67 -3.67 7.32
CA GLU A 90 0.49 -4.50 7.63
C GLU A 90 -0.75 -3.67 7.96
N LEU A 91 -0.61 -2.56 8.71
CA LEU A 91 -1.75 -1.71 9.06
C LEU A 91 -2.27 -0.93 7.85
N SER A 92 -1.38 -0.53 6.93
CA SER A 92 -1.78 0.21 5.73
C SER A 92 -2.66 -0.63 4.79
N LEU A 93 -2.48 -1.96 4.75
CA LEU A 93 -3.39 -2.87 4.04
C LEU A 93 -4.83 -2.80 4.57
N VAL A 94 -5.00 -2.73 5.89
CA VAL A 94 -6.33 -2.62 6.52
C VAL A 94 -6.99 -1.30 6.12
N TRP A 95 -6.23 -0.21 6.11
CA TRP A 95 -6.73 1.10 5.67
C TRP A 95 -7.13 1.08 4.20
N ILE A 96 -6.33 0.45 3.34
CA ILE A 96 -6.64 0.28 1.92
C ILE A 96 -7.97 -0.45 1.75
N ILE A 97 -8.13 -1.62 2.37
CA ILE A 97 -9.37 -2.42 2.26
C ILE A 97 -10.57 -1.59 2.69
N ASN A 98 -10.49 -0.89 3.82
CA ASN A 98 -11.58 -0.05 4.31
C ASN A 98 -11.93 1.08 3.33
N MET A 99 -10.91 1.78 2.79
CA MET A 99 -11.13 2.86 1.83
C MET A 99 -11.69 2.36 0.50
N PHE A 100 -11.28 1.19 0.02
CA PHE A 100 -11.89 0.56 -1.14
C PHE A 100 -13.37 0.28 -0.90
N LEU A 101 -13.75 -0.27 0.26
CA LEU A 101 -15.15 -0.51 0.59
C LEU A 101 -15.95 0.79 0.63
N VAL A 102 -15.47 1.82 1.33
CA VAL A 102 -16.20 3.08 1.48
C VAL A 102 -16.33 3.84 0.16
N VAL A 103 -15.28 3.87 -0.66
CA VAL A 103 -15.24 4.71 -1.86
C VAL A 103 -15.83 3.99 -3.09
N TYR A 104 -15.60 2.70 -3.25
CA TYR A 104 -16.08 1.98 -4.44
C TYR A 104 -17.51 1.45 -4.31
N ILE A 105 -17.95 0.98 -3.13
CA ILE A 105 -19.29 0.38 -2.96
C ILE A 105 -20.41 1.32 -3.44
N PRO A 106 -20.43 2.63 -3.09
CA PRO A 106 -21.49 3.53 -3.52
C PRO A 106 -21.55 3.75 -5.05
N VAL A 107 -20.42 3.56 -5.73
CA VAL A 107 -20.27 3.76 -7.17
C VAL A 107 -20.72 2.52 -7.98
N MET A 108 -20.89 1.37 -7.32
CA MET A 108 -21.24 0.14 -8.02
C MET A 108 -22.71 0.14 -8.46
N LYS A 109 -22.98 -0.38 -9.66
CA LYS A 109 -24.32 -0.36 -10.31
C LYS A 109 -25.46 -0.97 -9.47
N TRP A 110 -25.14 -1.95 -8.64
CA TRP A 110 -26.06 -2.65 -7.74
C TRP A 110 -26.26 -1.98 -6.36
N PHE A 111 -25.61 -0.82 -6.09
CA PHE A 111 -25.77 -0.13 -4.82
C PHE A 111 -27.23 0.34 -4.64
N PRO A 112 -27.89 0.07 -3.49
CA PRO A 112 -29.30 0.39 -3.34
C PRO A 112 -29.56 1.90 -3.41
N LYS A 113 -30.41 2.33 -4.35
CA LYS A 113 -30.74 3.75 -4.59
C LYS A 113 -31.21 4.49 -3.32
N LYS A 114 -31.87 3.78 -2.39
CA LYS A 114 -32.33 4.32 -1.10
C LYS A 114 -31.21 4.94 -0.25
N PHE A 115 -29.97 4.46 -0.39
CA PHE A 115 -28.81 4.99 0.33
C PHE A 115 -28.04 6.04 -0.49
N ASN A 116 -28.28 6.11 -1.79
CA ASN A 116 -27.60 7.05 -2.69
C ASN A 116 -28.09 8.50 -2.54
N GLU A 117 -29.30 8.70 -1.99
CA GLU A 117 -29.86 10.04 -1.71
C GLU A 117 -29.26 10.71 -0.46
N ARG A 118 -28.45 9.99 0.33
CA ARG A 118 -27.88 10.45 1.61
C ARG A 118 -26.34 10.56 1.60
N LEU A 119 -25.70 10.21 0.49
CA LEU A 119 -24.25 10.28 0.26
C LEU A 119 -23.97 11.41 -0.74
#